data_AF-A0A9R0QRG9-F1
#
_entry.id   AF-A0A9R0QRG9-F1
#
_cell.length_a   1.000
_cell.length_b   1.000
_cell.length_c   1.000
_cell.angle_alpha   90.00
_cell.angle_beta   90.00
_cell.angle_gamma   90.00
#
_symmetry.space_group_name_H-M   'P 1'
#
loop_
_entity.id
_entity.type
_entity.pdbx_description
1 polymer ?
#
loop_
_entity_poly.entity_id
_entity_poly.type
_entity_poly.pdbx_seq_one_letter_code
_entity_poly.pdbx_strand_id
1 'polypeptide(L)'
;MATNPGLFSEWPWKRLGSFKYVVLAPWVAHGIQQVASKGWREADLGYLVILPSMMLRALHNQAWITVSRLQNARGKRQIVDRGIEFEQIDRERNWDDQIILSAILFFLGALHLPGGQDLPLWRTDGAVLIALLHAGPVEFIYYWFHRALHHHFLYTRYHSHHHASIVTEPIT
;
A
#
# COMPACT_ATOMS: atom_id res chain seq x y z
N MET A 1 -9.19 1.63 -17.34
CA MET A 1 -10.07 0.79 -16.49
C MET A 1 -10.04 -0.65 -16.99
N ALA A 2 -10.36 -1.63 -16.14
CA ALA A 2 -10.53 -3.01 -16.56
C ALA A 2 -11.61 -3.11 -17.65
N THR A 3 -11.50 -4.08 -18.56
CA THR A 3 -12.41 -4.16 -19.72
C THR A 3 -13.82 -4.62 -19.34
N ASN A 4 -13.97 -5.31 -18.21
CA ASN A 4 -15.26 -5.67 -17.61
C ASN A 4 -15.09 -5.71 -16.09
N PRO A 5 -15.14 -4.58 -15.35
CA PRO A 5 -14.78 -4.51 -13.94
C PRO A 5 -15.69 -5.39 -13.06
N GLY A 6 -15.09 -6.14 -12.14
CA GLY A 6 -15.81 -6.98 -11.17
C GLY A 6 -16.15 -6.24 -9.86
N LEU A 7 -16.81 -6.94 -8.93
CA LEU A 7 -17.03 -6.41 -7.58
C LEU A 7 -15.69 -6.06 -6.91
N PHE A 8 -15.65 -4.96 -6.15
CA PHE A 8 -14.44 -4.46 -5.48
C PHE A 8 -13.28 -4.08 -6.42
N SER A 9 -13.55 -3.82 -7.70
CA SER A 9 -12.54 -3.22 -8.60
C SER A 9 -12.21 -1.77 -8.26
N GLU A 10 -12.99 -1.14 -7.37
CA GLU A 10 -12.83 0.24 -6.93
C GLU A 10 -12.69 0.31 -5.42
N TRP A 11 -11.89 1.27 -4.95
CA TRP A 11 -11.72 1.56 -3.55
C TRP A 11 -13.02 2.07 -2.91
N PRO A 12 -13.34 1.68 -1.66
CA PRO A 12 -14.53 2.18 -0.97
C PRO A 12 -14.60 3.71 -0.89
N TRP A 13 -13.43 4.37 -0.84
CA TRP A 13 -13.30 5.83 -0.78
C TRP A 13 -13.03 6.50 -2.13
N LYS A 14 -13.17 5.80 -3.26
CA LYS A 14 -12.88 6.36 -4.60
C LYS A 14 -13.61 7.69 -4.86
N ARG A 15 -14.85 7.82 -4.38
CA ARG A 15 -15.67 9.04 -4.54
C ARG A 15 -15.08 10.28 -3.85
N LEU A 16 -14.18 10.11 -2.88
CA LEU A 16 -13.52 11.22 -2.20
C LEU A 16 -12.40 11.85 -3.05
N GLY A 17 -11.93 11.17 -4.10
CA GLY A 17 -10.82 11.66 -4.93
C GLY A 17 -9.61 12.03 -4.06
N SER A 18 -9.10 13.25 -4.23
CA SER A 18 -7.97 13.76 -3.44
C SER A 18 -8.25 13.91 -1.93
N PHE A 19 -9.52 13.86 -1.49
CA PHE A 19 -9.89 13.93 -0.07
C PHE A 19 -9.86 12.59 0.65
N LYS A 20 -9.44 11.51 -0.01
CA LYS A 20 -9.40 10.14 0.55
C LYS A 20 -8.66 10.01 1.89
N TYR A 21 -7.69 10.88 2.19
CA TYR A 21 -6.97 10.88 3.47
C TYR A 21 -7.87 11.19 4.68
N VAL A 22 -9.02 11.83 4.46
CA VAL A 22 -10.04 12.07 5.52
C VAL A 22 -10.52 10.76 6.12
N VAL A 23 -10.46 9.65 5.36
CA VAL A 23 -10.74 8.32 5.90
C VAL A 23 -9.92 8.09 7.17
N LEU A 24 -8.64 8.46 7.21
CA LEU A 24 -7.77 8.23 8.37
C LEU A 24 -8.06 9.13 9.59
N ALA A 25 -8.92 10.15 9.46
CA ALA A 25 -9.15 11.16 10.50
C ALA A 25 -9.63 10.60 11.86
N PRO A 26 -10.56 9.63 11.95
CA PRO A 26 -11.00 9.09 13.24
C PRO A 26 -9.84 8.44 14.02
N TRP A 27 -8.92 7.76 13.32
CA TRP A 27 -7.77 7.11 13.93
C TRP A 27 -6.71 8.10 14.41
N VAL A 28 -6.49 9.18 13.65
CA VAL A 28 -5.66 10.32 14.08
C VAL A 28 -6.23 10.95 15.35
N ALA A 29 -7.54 11.26 15.35
CA ALA A 29 -8.22 11.86 16.48
C ALA A 29 -8.15 10.96 17.72
N HIS A 30 -8.30 9.65 17.57
CA HIS A 30 -8.12 8.69 18.65
C HIS A 30 -6.69 8.69 19.20
N GLY A 31 -5.65 8.74 18.34
CA GLY A 31 -4.26 8.86 18.78
C GLY A 31 -4.00 10.14 19.59
N ILE A 32 -4.51 11.27 19.11
CA ILE A 32 -4.42 12.56 19.83
C ILE A 32 -5.14 12.47 21.18
N GLN A 33 -6.35 11.90 21.20
CA GLN A 33 -7.13 11.73 22.42
C GLN A 33 -6.40 10.86 23.45
N GLN A 34 -5.74 9.77 23.02
CA GLN A 34 -4.94 8.92 23.90
C GLN A 34 -3.79 9.71 24.55
N VAL A 35 -3.03 10.45 23.76
CA VAL A 35 -1.93 11.29 24.27
C VAL A 35 -2.45 12.38 25.20
N ALA A 36 -3.55 13.04 24.84
CA ALA A 36 -4.13 14.12 25.63
C ALA A 36 -4.71 13.64 26.98
N SER A 37 -5.26 12.41 27.02
CA SER A 37 -5.91 11.86 28.22
C SER A 37 -4.97 11.09 29.14
N LYS A 38 -4.02 10.32 28.58
CA LYS A 38 -3.10 9.46 29.34
C LYS A 38 -1.69 10.04 29.46
N GLY A 39 -1.34 11.02 28.62
CA GLY A 39 0.03 11.49 28.46
C GLY A 39 0.90 10.55 27.61
N TRP A 40 2.03 11.05 27.13
CA TRP A 40 2.91 10.33 26.21
C TRP A 40 3.52 9.03 26.77
N ARG A 41 3.67 8.94 28.10
CA ARG A 41 4.32 7.78 28.74
C ARG A 41 3.42 6.54 28.79
N GLU A 42 2.11 6.75 28.79
CA GLU A 42 1.10 5.70 28.89
C GLU A 42 0.29 5.52 27.59
N ALA A 43 0.58 6.33 26.57
CA ALA A 43 -0.01 6.18 25.26
C ALA A 43 0.65 5.01 24.52
N ASP A 44 -0.16 4.24 23.78
CA ASP A 44 0.32 3.13 22.97
C ASP A 44 1.22 3.65 21.84
N LEU A 45 2.53 3.52 22.04
CA LEU A 45 3.52 3.97 21.05
C LEU A 45 3.40 3.18 19.73
N GLY A 46 3.03 1.90 19.80
CA GLY A 46 2.81 1.05 18.63
C GLY A 46 1.67 1.60 17.76
N TYR A 47 0.57 2.00 18.37
CA TYR A 47 -0.54 2.68 17.69
C TYR A 47 -0.10 4.02 17.07
N LEU A 48 0.64 4.83 17.84
CA LEU A 48 1.02 6.18 17.41
C LEU A 48 2.02 6.19 16.25
N VAL A 49 2.90 5.19 16.14
CA VAL A 49 3.87 5.12 15.04
C VAL A 49 3.28 4.64 13.71
N ILE A 50 2.07 4.08 13.68
CA ILE A 50 1.43 3.60 12.44
C ILE A 50 1.40 4.69 11.38
N LEU A 51 0.91 5.90 11.71
CA LEU A 51 0.82 6.99 10.73
C LEU A 51 2.19 7.51 10.25
N PRO A 52 3.15 7.84 11.15
CA PRO A 52 4.51 8.14 10.75
C PRO A 52 5.12 7.07 9.84
N SER A 53 4.93 5.79 10.14
CA SER A 53 5.42 4.67 9.32
C SER A 53 4.75 4.63 7.95
N MET A 54 3.44 4.87 7.85
CA MET A 54 2.73 4.92 6.57
C MET A 54 3.13 6.13 5.73
N MET A 55 3.40 7.28 6.36
CA MET A 55 3.94 8.46 5.70
C MET A 55 5.34 8.19 5.15
N LEU A 56 6.21 7.56 5.96
CA LEU A 56 7.54 7.16 5.52
C LEU A 56 7.49 6.19 4.33
N ARG A 57 6.54 5.25 4.33
CA ARG A 57 6.28 4.35 3.20
C ARG A 57 5.86 5.12 1.94
N ALA A 58 4.99 6.12 2.08
CA ALA A 58 4.58 6.96 0.95
C ALA A 58 5.76 7.74 0.37
N LEU A 59 6.59 8.35 1.22
CA LEU A 59 7.80 9.07 0.81
C LEU A 59 8.81 8.13 0.13
N HIS A 60 9.01 6.94 0.68
CA HIS A 60 9.87 5.91 0.09
C HIS A 60 9.39 5.51 -1.30
N ASN A 61 8.09 5.23 -1.47
CA ASN A 61 7.51 4.90 -2.77
C ASN A 61 7.67 6.05 -3.77
N GLN A 62 7.39 7.28 -3.35
CA GLN A 62 7.54 8.46 -4.20
C GLN A 62 9.00 8.67 -4.62
N ALA A 63 9.97 8.42 -3.74
CA ALA A 63 11.38 8.46 -4.06
C ALA A 63 11.73 7.43 -5.14
N TRP A 64 11.27 6.18 -5.01
CA TRP A 64 11.50 5.14 -6.02
C TRP A 64 10.84 5.45 -7.37
N ILE A 65 9.61 5.95 -7.38
CA ILE A 65 8.95 6.43 -8.61
C ILE A 65 9.83 7.49 -9.28
N THR A 66 10.34 8.45 -8.50
CA THR A 66 11.18 9.54 -9.01
C THR A 66 12.47 8.98 -9.62
N VAL A 67 13.15 8.08 -8.92
CA VAL A 67 14.37 7.43 -9.40
C VAL A 67 14.10 6.62 -10.67
N SER A 68 13.04 5.82 -10.70
CA SER A 68 12.63 5.03 -11.87
C SER A 68 12.38 5.92 -13.08
N ARG A 69 11.62 7.00 -12.91
CA ARG A 69 11.32 7.95 -14.00
C ARG A 69 12.56 8.67 -14.51
N LEU A 70 13.48 9.07 -13.63
CA LEU A 70 14.76 9.65 -14.03
C LEU A 70 15.63 8.67 -14.81
N GLN A 71 15.65 7.40 -14.40
CA GLN A 71 16.33 6.33 -15.14
C GLN A 71 15.66 6.09 -16.49
N ASN A 72 14.33 6.08 -16.56
CA ASN A 72 13.62 5.91 -17.82
C ASN A 72 13.89 7.08 -18.79
N ALA A 73 13.91 8.33 -18.29
CA ALA A 73 14.13 9.50 -19.13
C ALA A 73 15.57 9.66 -19.66
N ARG A 74 16.57 9.07 -18.98
CA ARG A 74 18.00 9.26 -19.28
C ARG A 74 18.74 7.98 -19.69
N GLY A 75 18.13 6.83 -19.44
CA GLY A 75 18.80 5.54 -19.45
C GLY A 75 18.83 4.91 -20.83
N LYS A 76 20.00 4.38 -21.22
CA LYS A 76 20.15 3.54 -22.41
C LYS A 76 19.71 2.08 -22.18
N ARG A 77 19.15 1.77 -21.00
CA ARG A 77 18.83 0.41 -20.52
C ARG A 77 17.32 0.20 -20.36
N GLN A 78 16.53 0.80 -21.24
CA GLN A 78 15.09 0.60 -21.25
C GLN A 78 14.78 -0.81 -21.77
N ILE A 79 13.90 -1.52 -21.07
CA ILE A 79 13.35 -2.80 -21.53
C ILE A 79 12.37 -2.56 -22.68
N VAL A 80 11.61 -1.46 -22.59
CA VAL A 80 10.67 -0.98 -23.60
C VAL A 80 11.04 0.45 -23.95
N ASP A 81 11.34 0.71 -25.23
CA ASP A 81 11.66 2.05 -25.74
C ASP A 81 10.38 2.89 -25.91
N ARG A 82 9.78 3.30 -24.78
CA ARG A 82 8.56 4.12 -24.71
C ARG A 82 8.60 5.09 -23.53
N GLY A 83 8.00 6.26 -23.72
CA GLY A 83 7.72 7.23 -22.66
C GLY A 83 6.54 6.80 -21.78
N ILE A 84 6.46 7.39 -20.58
CA ILE A 84 5.27 7.27 -19.72
C ILE A 84 4.24 8.28 -20.22
N GLU A 85 3.14 7.78 -20.76
CA GLU A 85 2.03 8.60 -21.26
C GLU A 85 1.09 9.05 -20.13
N PHE A 86 0.36 10.15 -20.34
CA PHE A 86 -0.59 10.69 -19.36
C PHE A 86 -1.65 9.65 -18.95
N GLU A 87 -2.12 8.82 -19.87
CA GLU A 87 -3.10 7.79 -19.55
C GLU A 87 -2.53 6.74 -18.61
N GLN A 88 -1.22 6.46 -18.67
CA GLN A 88 -0.57 5.57 -17.72
C GLN A 88 -0.45 6.25 -16.35
N ILE A 89 -0.06 7.53 -16.31
CA ILE A 89 -0.01 8.30 -15.06
C ILE A 89 -1.38 8.28 -14.37
N ASP A 90 -2.47 8.50 -15.11
CA ASP A 90 -3.82 8.49 -14.55
C ASP A 90 -4.25 7.11 -14.03
N ARG A 91 -3.80 6.04 -14.68
CA ARG A 91 -4.01 4.66 -14.24
C ARG A 91 -3.32 4.36 -12.90
N GLU A 92 -2.15 4.94 -12.69
CA GLU A 92 -1.26 4.61 -11.56
C GLU A 92 -1.33 5.62 -10.42
N ARG A 93 -1.98 6.78 -10.64
CA ARG A 93 -2.05 7.89 -9.69
C ARG A 93 -2.58 7.54 -8.29
N ASN A 94 -3.33 6.44 -8.19
CA ASN A 94 -4.01 5.99 -6.97
C ASN A 94 -3.24 4.91 -6.18
N TRP A 95 -1.95 4.75 -6.46
CA TRP A 95 -1.07 3.77 -5.79
C TRP A 95 -1.06 3.87 -4.25
N ASP A 96 -1.34 5.05 -3.71
CA ASP A 96 -1.37 5.34 -2.29
C ASP A 96 -2.64 4.83 -1.58
N ASP A 97 -3.66 4.39 -2.31
CA ASP A 97 -4.85 3.76 -1.72
C ASP A 97 -4.49 2.49 -0.92
N GLN A 98 -3.47 1.73 -1.37
CA GLN A 98 -2.95 0.58 -0.62
C GLN A 98 -2.32 0.99 0.72
N ILE A 99 -1.73 2.19 0.80
CA ILE A 99 -1.18 2.73 2.06
C ILE A 99 -2.30 3.09 3.02
N ILE A 100 -3.39 3.70 2.53
CA ILE A 100 -4.58 3.99 3.34
C ILE A 100 -5.18 2.68 3.88
N LEU A 101 -5.35 1.66 3.04
CA LEU A 101 -5.83 0.35 3.48
C LEU A 101 -4.91 -0.26 4.55
N SER A 102 -3.61 -0.24 4.31
CA SER A 102 -2.61 -0.79 5.26
C SER A 102 -2.69 -0.08 6.61
N ALA A 103 -2.81 1.26 6.62
CA ALA A 103 -2.98 2.04 7.83
C ALA A 103 -4.24 1.60 8.61
N ILE A 104 -5.37 1.46 7.93
CA ILE A 104 -6.64 1.02 8.54
C ILE A 104 -6.46 -0.38 9.15
N LEU A 105 -5.87 -1.32 8.42
CA LEU A 105 -5.64 -2.68 8.92
C LEU A 105 -4.71 -2.70 10.13
N PHE A 106 -3.63 -1.90 10.13
CA PHE A 106 -2.76 -1.79 11.30
C PHE A 106 -3.46 -1.17 12.50
N PHE A 107 -4.29 -0.14 12.28
CA PHE A 107 -5.06 0.44 13.37
C PHE A 107 -6.10 -0.54 13.94
N LEU A 108 -6.83 -1.25 13.08
CA LEU A 108 -7.75 -2.30 13.53
C LEU A 108 -7.00 -3.40 14.29
N GLY A 109 -5.80 -3.75 13.83
CA GLY A 109 -4.90 -4.66 14.54
C GLY A 109 -4.54 -4.17 15.94
N ALA A 110 -4.06 -2.93 16.03
CA ALA A 110 -3.71 -2.31 17.30
C ALA A 110 -4.92 -2.16 18.25
N LEU A 111 -6.14 -1.99 17.74
CA LEU A 111 -7.33 -1.81 18.58
C LEU A 111 -7.99 -3.12 19.00
N HIS A 112 -7.94 -4.15 18.15
CA HIS A 112 -8.81 -5.32 18.29
C HIS A 112 -8.09 -6.66 18.34
N LEU A 113 -6.85 -6.74 17.87
CA LEU A 113 -6.10 -8.00 17.97
C LEU A 113 -5.49 -8.13 19.36
N PRO A 114 -5.67 -9.28 20.04
CA PRO A 114 -4.96 -9.57 21.28
C PRO A 114 -3.45 -9.50 21.06
N GLY A 115 -2.77 -8.68 21.86
CA GLY A 115 -1.33 -8.44 21.72
C GLY A 115 -0.93 -7.47 20.61
N GLY A 116 -1.90 -6.77 20.01
CA GLY A 116 -1.65 -5.67 19.06
C GLY A 116 -1.35 -4.33 19.73
N GLN A 117 -1.65 -4.20 21.02
CA GLN A 117 -1.39 -3.01 21.83
C GLN A 117 0.03 -3.02 22.41
N ASP A 118 0.60 -1.84 22.60
CA ASP A 118 1.88 -1.62 23.28
C ASP A 118 3.04 -2.45 22.70
N LEU A 119 2.99 -2.67 21.38
CA LEU A 119 4.02 -3.43 20.68
C LEU A 119 5.37 -2.72 20.79
N PRO A 120 6.48 -3.48 20.99
CA PRO A 120 7.81 -2.89 21.00
C PRO A 120 8.12 -2.32 19.61
N LEU A 121 8.82 -1.19 19.57
CA LEU A 121 9.27 -0.57 18.31
C LEU A 121 10.21 -1.48 17.50
N TRP A 122 10.90 -2.40 18.17
CA TRP A 122 11.77 -3.37 17.52
C TRP A 122 11.82 -4.69 18.28
N ARG A 123 11.79 -5.80 17.53
CA ARG A 123 12.05 -7.15 18.06
C ARG A 123 12.69 -8.01 16.97
N THR A 124 13.93 -8.44 17.19
CA THR A 124 14.72 -9.14 16.15
C THR A 124 14.12 -10.49 15.77
N ASP A 125 13.63 -11.26 16.74
CA ASP A 125 12.94 -12.53 16.50
C ASP A 125 11.65 -12.34 15.66
N GLY A 126 10.92 -11.26 15.92
CA GLY A 126 9.75 -10.84 15.15
C GLY A 126 10.12 -10.45 13.73
N ALA A 127 11.22 -9.72 13.54
CA ALA A 127 11.72 -9.39 12.21
C ALA A 127 12.12 -10.64 11.41
N VAL A 128 12.80 -11.60 12.04
CA VAL A 128 13.13 -12.90 11.43
C VAL A 128 11.86 -13.67 11.06
N LEU A 129 10.89 -13.74 11.97
CA LEU A 129 9.61 -14.41 11.72
C LEU A 129 8.85 -13.77 10.55
N ILE A 130 8.78 -12.44 10.49
CA ILE A 130 8.15 -11.71 9.39
C ILE A 130 8.86 -12.02 8.07
N ALA A 131 10.20 -12.03 8.05
CA ALA A 131 10.97 -12.37 6.85
C ALA A 131 10.68 -13.80 6.37
N LEU A 132 10.60 -14.77 7.28
CA LEU A 132 10.28 -16.17 6.94
C LEU A 132 8.84 -16.34 6.46
N LEU A 133 7.88 -15.68 7.12
CA LEU A 133 6.47 -15.68 6.71
C LEU A 133 6.30 -15.03 5.33
N HIS A 134 7.06 -13.97 5.07
CA HIS A 134 7.06 -13.30 3.77
C HIS A 134 7.63 -14.23 2.69
N ALA A 135 8.89 -14.65 2.84
CA ALA A 135 9.62 -15.44 1.84
C ALA A 135 9.01 -16.84 1.58
N GLY A 136 8.26 -17.40 2.53
CA GLY A 136 7.59 -18.69 2.37
C GLY A 136 6.11 -18.52 2.04
N PRO A 137 5.21 -18.49 3.05
CA PRO A 137 3.76 -18.46 2.84
C PRO A 137 3.25 -17.33 1.95
N VAL A 138 3.71 -16.09 2.14
CA VAL A 138 3.18 -14.94 1.39
C VAL A 138 3.56 -15.05 -0.09
N GLU A 139 4.82 -15.32 -0.41
CA GLU A 139 5.26 -15.52 -1.79
C GLU A 139 4.54 -16.69 -2.47
N PHE A 140 4.33 -17.80 -1.75
CA PHE A 140 3.58 -18.94 -2.28
C PHE A 140 2.14 -18.56 -2.63
N ILE A 141 1.42 -17.89 -1.72
CA ILE A 141 0.03 -17.44 -1.96
C ILE A 141 -0.01 -16.42 -3.09
N TYR A 142 0.93 -15.46 -3.09
CA TYR A 142 1.04 -14.44 -4.12
C TYR A 142 1.19 -15.07 -5.51
N TYR A 143 2.11 -16.03 -5.67
CA TYR A 143 2.32 -16.71 -6.96
C TYR A 143 1.05 -17.37 -7.49
N TRP A 144 0.37 -18.16 -6.67
CA TRP A 144 -0.84 -18.87 -7.10
C TRP A 144 -2.01 -17.93 -7.34
N PHE A 145 -2.16 -16.90 -6.52
CA PHE A 145 -3.18 -15.87 -6.71
C PHE A 145 -2.93 -15.08 -8.00
N HIS A 146 -1.69 -14.66 -8.25
CA HIS A 146 -1.31 -13.98 -9.48
C HIS A 146 -1.56 -14.86 -10.71
N ARG A 147 -1.20 -16.13 -10.66
CA ARG A 147 -1.52 -17.09 -11.72
C ARG A 147 -3.03 -17.23 -11.95
N ALA A 148 -3.83 -17.24 -10.89
CA ALA A 148 -5.29 -17.27 -11.01
C ALA A 148 -5.85 -15.98 -11.65
N LEU A 149 -5.28 -14.81 -11.34
CA LEU A 149 -5.65 -13.53 -11.95
C LEU A 149 -5.45 -13.50 -13.48
N HIS A 150 -4.60 -14.37 -14.03
CA HIS A 150 -4.41 -14.53 -15.47
C HIS A 150 -5.44 -15.45 -16.14
N HIS A 151 -6.33 -16.10 -15.38
CA HIS A 151 -7.44 -16.83 -15.97
C HIS A 151 -8.47 -15.85 -16.56
N HIS A 152 -8.97 -16.10 -17.77
CA HIS A 152 -9.77 -15.15 -18.59
C HIS A 152 -10.82 -14.36 -17.78
N PHE A 153 -11.60 -15.04 -16.95
CA PHE A 153 -12.64 -14.42 -16.11
C PHE A 153 -12.08 -13.37 -15.14
N LEU A 154 -11.00 -13.69 -14.42
CA LEU A 154 -10.37 -12.80 -13.44
C LEU A 154 -9.52 -11.75 -14.14
N TYR A 155 -8.87 -12.11 -15.25
CA TYR A 155 -8.03 -11.22 -16.03
C TYR A 155 -8.81 -9.98 -16.47
N THR A 156 -9.92 -10.14 -17.19
CA THR A 156 -10.71 -9.00 -17.70
C THR A 156 -11.32 -8.12 -16.62
N ARG A 157 -11.49 -8.66 -15.41
CA ARG A 157 -12.14 -8.01 -14.26
C ARG A 157 -11.18 -7.27 -13.35
N TYR A 158 -10.01 -7.85 -13.11
CA TYR A 158 -9.13 -7.47 -12.01
C TYR A 158 -7.68 -7.26 -12.42
N HIS A 159 -7.22 -7.83 -13.53
CA HIS A 159 -5.79 -7.83 -13.86
C HIS A 159 -5.44 -7.12 -15.18
N SER A 160 -6.36 -7.04 -16.14
CA SER A 160 -6.11 -6.46 -17.46
C SER A 160 -5.73 -4.99 -17.41
N HIS A 161 -6.23 -4.26 -16.41
CA HIS A 161 -5.89 -2.85 -16.20
C HIS A 161 -4.41 -2.68 -15.84
N HIS A 162 -3.86 -3.56 -15.00
CA HIS A 162 -2.45 -3.52 -14.62
C HIS A 162 -1.57 -3.79 -15.84
N HIS A 163 -1.93 -4.75 -16.70
CA HIS A 163 -1.22 -5.01 -17.98
C HIS A 163 -1.31 -3.87 -19.02
N ALA A 164 -2.17 -2.87 -18.82
CA ALA A 164 -2.21 -1.68 -19.66
C ALA A 164 -1.10 -0.66 -19.32
N SER A 165 -0.41 -0.84 -18.19
CA SER A 165 0.79 -0.08 -17.83
C SER A 165 2.02 -0.80 -18.38
N ILE A 166 2.54 -0.28 -19.49
CA ILE A 166 3.61 -0.94 -20.27
C ILE A 166 4.99 -0.51 -19.78
N VAL A 167 5.12 0.76 -19.37
CA VAL A 167 6.35 1.24 -18.73
C VAL A 167 6.26 0.91 -17.26
N THR A 168 7.05 -0.04 -16.79
CA THR A 168 6.99 -0.51 -15.40
C THR A 168 7.40 0.59 -14.41
N GLU A 169 6.57 0.87 -13.40
CA GLU A 169 6.94 1.70 -12.25
C GLU A 169 7.10 0.84 -10.99
N PRO A 170 7.86 1.27 -9.97
CA PRO A 170 8.16 0.45 -8.79
C PRO A 170 6.93 0.11 -7.91
N ILE A 171 5.81 0.75 -8.18
CA ILE A 171 4.57 0.70 -7.40
C ILE A 171 3.44 0.00 -8.15
N THR A 172 3.66 -0.43 -9.41
CA THR A 172 2.65 -1.00 -10.29
C THR A 172 2.77 -2.49 -10.52
#